data_AF-A0A4P9YUW9-F1
#
_entry.id   AF-A0A4P9YUW9-F1
#
_cell.length_a   1.000
_cell.length_b   1.000
_cell.length_c   1.000
_cell.angle_alpha   90.00
_cell.angle_beta   90.00
_cell.angle_gamma   90.00
#
_symmetry.space_group_name_H-M   'P 1'
#
loop_
_entity.id
_entity.type
_entity.pdbx_description
1 polymer ?
#
loop_
_entity_poly.entity_id
_entity_poly.type
_entity_poly.pdbx_seq_one_letter_code
_entity_poly.pdbx_strand_id
1 'polypeptide(L)'
;MIYGHTPFSHLGMLQKIQCIQDPHYEIAYPTSIAPIAPGQDAFTVDPEFIRVLKSCLIRDPKGRATIPQLLADPILHRQGASQAAKPVYPPLTPSLMSSIVKKVVEYGKRHPNRLNSPQGVDELSQASRTINTYCHCVLMIMLLLGLLRAFMQEYQRTLAANATSSSSTSSSASGHPPYH
;
A
#
# COMPACT_ATOMS: atom_id res chain seq x y z
N MET A 1 4.15 6.36 -3.70
CA MET A 1 5.00 6.32 -4.91
C MET A 1 6.01 5.18 -4.86
N ILE A 2 6.93 5.12 -3.89
CA ILE A 2 7.86 3.97 -3.76
C ILE A 2 7.30 2.94 -2.76
N TYR A 3 7.20 3.31 -1.48
CA TYR A 3 6.75 2.40 -0.41
C TYR A 3 5.23 2.37 -0.17
N GLY A 4 4.46 3.14 -0.93
CA GLY A 4 2.99 3.23 -0.75
C GLY A 4 2.52 4.02 0.48
N HIS A 5 3.41 4.41 1.39
CA HIS A 5 3.10 5.20 2.59
C HIS A 5 4.21 6.21 2.90
N THR A 6 3.94 7.13 3.84
CA THR A 6 4.94 8.09 4.33
C THR A 6 5.83 7.46 5.42
N PRO A 7 7.08 7.93 5.63
CA PRO A 7 8.01 7.28 6.56
C PRO A 7 7.50 7.13 8.01
N PHE A 8 6.60 7.99 8.44
CA PHE A 8 6.04 8.02 9.79
C PHE A 8 4.56 7.61 9.83
N SER A 9 4.05 6.92 8.79
CA SER A 9 2.63 6.57 8.69
C SER A 9 2.16 5.66 9.83
N HIS A 10 3.04 4.79 10.34
CA HIS A 10 2.76 3.79 11.37
C HIS A 10 2.66 4.38 12.79
N LEU A 11 3.06 5.63 13.01
CA LEU A 11 3.05 6.28 14.32
C LEU A 11 1.73 7.00 14.61
N GLY A 12 1.41 7.21 15.89
CA GLY A 12 0.32 8.10 16.32
C GLY A 12 0.67 9.59 16.13
N MET A 13 -0.32 10.49 16.08
CA MET A 13 -0.09 11.91 15.73
C MET A 13 0.96 12.60 16.63
N LEU A 14 0.85 12.48 17.95
CA LEU A 14 1.81 13.08 18.89
C LEU A 14 3.20 12.48 18.72
N GLN A 15 3.28 11.17 18.50
CA GLN A 15 4.54 10.47 18.28
C GLN A 15 5.20 10.90 16.96
N LYS A 16 4.43 11.19 15.90
CA LYS A 16 4.97 11.76 14.66
C LYS A 16 5.67 13.09 14.92
N ILE A 17 5.07 14.00 15.68
CA ILE A 17 5.66 15.31 15.97
C ILE A 17 7.02 15.15 16.64
N GLN A 18 7.12 14.24 17.62
CA GLN A 18 8.36 13.95 18.34
C GLN A 18 9.40 13.26 17.44
N CYS A 19 9.04 12.16 16.78
CA CYS A 19 9.97 11.35 15.98
C CYS A 19 10.45 12.06 14.70
N ILE A 20 9.65 12.97 14.13
CA ILE A 20 10.08 13.76 12.96
C ILE A 20 11.24 14.68 13.34
N GLN A 21 11.20 15.28 14.54
CA GLN A 21 12.22 16.23 15.00
C GLN A 21 13.43 15.55 15.65
N ASP A 22 13.22 14.40 16.29
CA ASP A 22 14.25 13.69 17.06
C ASP A 22 15.37 13.13 16.16
N PRO A 23 16.62 13.63 16.22
CA PRO A 23 17.72 13.15 15.38
C PRO A 23 18.06 11.67 15.53
N HIS A 24 17.69 11.04 16.64
CA HIS A 24 17.99 9.64 16.94
C HIS A 24 16.96 8.66 16.37
N TYR A 25 15.78 9.15 15.97
CA TYR A 25 14.78 8.28 15.37
C TYR A 25 15.21 7.93 13.93
N GLU A 26 15.42 6.64 13.65
CA GLU A 26 15.87 6.20 12.32
C GLU A 26 14.71 6.01 11.34
N ILE A 27 14.88 6.51 10.12
CA ILE A 27 13.93 6.27 9.03
C ILE A 27 14.32 4.97 8.32
N ALA A 28 13.39 4.03 8.21
CA ALA A 28 13.61 2.78 7.49
C ALA A 28 13.54 2.97 5.96
N TYR A 29 14.50 2.37 5.25
CA TYR A 29 14.60 2.36 3.79
C TYR A 29 14.79 0.93 3.27
N PRO A 30 13.75 0.07 3.33
CA PRO A 30 13.89 -1.33 2.96
C PRO A 30 14.19 -1.48 1.47
N THR A 31 15.18 -2.30 1.12
CA THR A 31 15.56 -2.56 -0.28
C THR A 31 14.58 -3.49 -0.99
N SER A 32 13.80 -4.27 -0.25
CA SER A 32 12.78 -5.19 -0.78
C SER A 32 11.43 -4.93 -0.14
N ILE A 33 10.38 -4.84 -0.95
CA ILE A 33 9.00 -4.64 -0.52
C ILE A 33 8.24 -5.94 -0.75
N ALA A 34 7.54 -6.41 0.29
CA ALA A 34 6.74 -7.61 0.23
C ALA A 34 5.60 -7.48 -0.82
N PRO A 35 5.20 -8.59 -1.46
CA PRO A 35 4.10 -8.58 -2.42
C PRO A 35 2.78 -8.14 -1.77
N ILE A 36 2.03 -7.27 -2.46
CA ILE A 36 0.72 -6.78 -1.97
C ILE A 36 -0.37 -7.84 -2.19
N ALA A 37 -0.20 -8.69 -3.21
CA ALA A 37 -1.14 -9.75 -3.56
C ALA A 37 -0.41 -11.11 -3.66
N PRO A 38 -1.10 -12.22 -3.33
CA PRO A 38 -0.55 -13.56 -3.51
C PRO A 38 -0.21 -13.80 -4.99
N GLY A 39 1.00 -14.27 -5.26
CA GLY A 39 1.49 -14.55 -6.62
C GLY A 39 2.24 -13.40 -7.29
N GLN A 40 2.53 -12.30 -6.60
CA GLN A 40 3.47 -11.28 -7.08
C GLN A 40 4.86 -11.48 -6.46
N ASP A 41 5.90 -11.16 -7.24
CA ASP A 41 7.29 -11.17 -6.74
C ASP A 41 7.55 -9.96 -5.84
N ALA A 42 8.52 -10.12 -4.92
CA ALA A 42 8.98 -9.02 -4.08
C ALA A 42 9.58 -7.91 -4.95
N PHE A 43 9.19 -6.67 -4.69
CA PHE A 43 9.67 -5.52 -5.45
C PHE A 43 10.99 -5.01 -4.85
N THR A 44 12.05 -5.01 -5.65
CA THR A 44 13.36 -4.45 -5.24
C THR A 44 13.43 -2.96 -5.58
N VAL A 45 13.74 -2.15 -4.58
CA VAL A 45 13.93 -0.70 -4.74
C VAL A 45 15.34 -0.43 -5.23
N ASP A 46 15.44 0.32 -6.33
CA ASP A 46 16.72 0.75 -6.88
C ASP A 46 17.53 1.57 -5.85
N PRO A 47 18.80 1.20 -5.58
CA PRO A 47 19.67 1.89 -4.64
C PRO A 47 19.82 3.39 -4.90
N GLU A 48 19.75 3.83 -6.16
CA GLU A 48 19.85 5.26 -6.51
C GLU A 48 18.63 6.04 -6.00
N PHE A 49 17.44 5.44 -6.03
CA PHE A 49 16.26 6.03 -5.41
C PHE A 49 16.39 6.11 -3.89
N ILE A 50 16.95 5.08 -3.25
CA ILE A 50 17.19 5.09 -1.81
C ILE A 50 18.16 6.23 -1.44
N ARG A 51 19.23 6.42 -2.23
CA ARG A 51 20.20 7.52 -2.04
C ARG A 51 19.52 8.88 -2.09
N VAL A 52 18.70 9.14 -3.10
CA VAL A 52 17.96 10.41 -3.23
C VAL A 52 16.94 10.58 -2.11
N LEU A 53 16.25 9.51 -1.71
CA LEU A 53 15.28 9.59 -0.62
C LEU A 53 15.96 9.90 0.72
N LYS A 54 17.17 9.38 0.95
CA LYS A 54 18.00 9.72 2.11
C LYS A 54 18.41 11.19 2.11
N SER A 55 18.83 11.75 0.98
CA SER A 55 19.26 13.16 0.90
C SER A 55 18.11 14.15 1.10
N CYS A 56 16.89 13.76 0.72
CA CYS A 56 15.67 14.56 0.93
C CYS A 56 15.16 14.56 2.38
N LEU A 57 15.38 13.47 3.12
CA LEU A 57 14.83 13.26 4.47
C LEU A 57 15.84 13.56 5.60
N ILE A 58 16.91 14.30 5.28
CA ILE A 58 17.83 14.84 6.29
C ILE A 58 17.08 15.87 7.15
N ARG A 59 17.18 15.72 8.47
CA ARG A 59 16.51 16.58 9.45
C ARG A 59 17.05 18.00 9.45
N ASP A 60 18.37 18.14 9.46
CA ASP A 60 19.01 19.44 9.31
C ASP A 60 18.72 20.03 7.92
N PRO A 61 18.02 21.17 7.81
CA PRO A 61 17.70 21.77 6.53
C PRO A 61 18.94 22.13 5.70
N LYS A 62 20.07 22.45 6.33
CA LYS A 62 21.31 22.80 5.62
C LYS A 62 21.98 21.59 4.98
N GLY A 63 21.88 20.43 5.61
CA GLY A 63 22.36 19.16 5.06
C GLY A 63 21.42 18.54 4.01
N ARG A 64 20.19 19.03 3.88
CA ARG A 64 19.20 18.50 2.93
C ARG A 64 19.53 18.90 1.49
N ALA A 65 19.33 17.98 0.56
CA ALA A 65 19.50 18.27 -0.85
C ALA A 65 18.58 19.41 -1.30
N THR A 66 19.17 20.38 -2.00
CA THR A 66 18.45 21.50 -2.60
C THR A 66 17.79 21.07 -3.92
N ILE A 67 16.78 21.82 -4.37
CA ILE A 67 16.11 21.53 -5.64
C ILE A 67 17.10 21.50 -6.83
N PRO A 68 18.05 22.45 -7.00
CA PRO A 68 19.02 22.37 -8.10
C PRO A 68 19.90 21.12 -8.04
N GLN A 69 20.30 20.68 -6.84
CA GLN A 69 21.07 19.43 -6.68
C GLN A 69 20.25 18.20 -7.05
N LEU A 70 18.96 18.17 -6.67
CA LEU A 70 18.04 17.09 -7.04
C LEU A 70 17.79 17.06 -8.55
N LEU A 71 17.64 18.23 -9.18
CA LEU A 71 17.45 18.33 -10.63
C LEU A 71 18.68 17.87 -11.40
N ALA A 72 19.89 18.02 -10.85
CA ALA A 72 21.12 17.51 -11.43
C ALA A 72 21.29 15.99 -11.25
N ASP A 73 20.45 15.32 -10.45
CA ASP A 73 20.62 13.92 -10.10
C ASP A 73 20.39 12.98 -11.31
N PRO A 74 21.23 11.94 -11.52
CA PRO A 74 21.06 10.99 -12.61
C PRO A 74 19.72 10.25 -12.63
N ILE A 75 19.02 10.11 -11.49
CA ILE A 75 17.72 9.42 -11.46
C ILE A 75 16.68 10.09 -12.36
N LEU A 76 16.75 11.42 -12.51
CA LEU A 76 15.79 12.20 -13.31
C LEU A 76 16.15 12.19 -14.80
N HIS A 77 17.44 11.99 -15.09
CA HIS A 77 17.98 11.95 -16.45
C HIS A 77 18.08 10.54 -17.02
N ARG A 78 17.83 9.52 -16.19
CA ARG A 78 17.76 8.14 -16.64
C ARG A 78 16.55 8.00 -17.56
N GLN A 79 16.80 8.15 -18.86
CA GLN A 79 15.91 7.63 -19.90
C GLN A 79 15.73 6.16 -19.55
N GLY A 80 14.53 5.79 -19.12
CA GLY A 80 14.32 4.52 -18.45
C GLY A 80 14.91 3.35 -19.25
N ALA A 81 15.42 2.35 -18.52
CA ALA A 81 15.44 0.97 -19.00
C ALA A 81 14.02 0.47 -19.39
N SER A 82 13.00 1.30 -19.17
CA SER A 82 11.78 1.35 -19.93
C SER A 82 11.97 2.20 -21.21
N GLN A 83 12.49 1.57 -22.26
CA GLN A 83 11.83 1.70 -23.56
C GLN A 83 10.48 0.94 -23.50
N ALA A 84 9.63 1.20 -22.49
CA ALA A 84 8.22 1.29 -22.81
C ALA A 84 8.20 2.37 -23.88
N ALA A 85 8.00 1.92 -25.12
CA ALA A 85 7.74 2.77 -26.25
C ALA A 85 6.99 3.99 -25.72
N LYS A 86 7.53 5.20 -25.92
CA LYS A 86 6.66 6.39 -25.93
C LYS A 86 5.39 5.90 -26.59
N PRO A 87 4.21 5.92 -25.94
CA PRO A 87 3.00 5.52 -26.62
C PRO A 87 3.06 6.27 -27.93
N VAL A 88 3.19 5.49 -29.02
CA VAL A 88 3.37 6.04 -30.34
C VAL A 88 2.00 6.59 -30.64
N TYR A 89 1.77 7.80 -30.15
CA TYR A 89 0.57 8.52 -30.49
C TYR A 89 0.71 8.75 -31.98
N PRO A 90 -0.27 8.31 -32.78
CA PRO A 90 -0.26 8.68 -34.18
C PRO A 90 -0.12 10.20 -34.24
N PRO A 91 0.73 10.74 -35.15
CA PRO A 91 0.82 12.17 -35.33
C PRO A 91 -0.58 12.76 -35.46
N LEU A 92 -0.81 13.93 -34.86
CA LEU A 92 -2.10 14.59 -34.91
C LEU A 92 -2.35 15.08 -36.35
N THR A 93 -2.83 14.18 -37.19
CA THR A 93 -3.06 14.41 -38.62
C THR A 93 -4.36 15.18 -38.82
N PRO A 94 -4.47 15.97 -39.91
CA PRO A 94 -5.72 16.66 -40.25
C PRO A 94 -6.93 15.71 -40.37
N SER A 95 -6.72 14.47 -40.80
CA SER A 95 -7.77 13.44 -40.91
C SER A 95 -8.27 12.95 -39.55
N LEU A 96 -7.36 12.80 -38.57
CA LEU A 96 -7.72 12.46 -37.19
C LEU A 96 -8.48 13.62 -36.54
N MET A 97 -8.04 14.85 -36.76
CA MET A 97 -8.74 16.05 -36.26
C MET A 97 -10.16 16.13 -36.82
N SER A 98 -10.34 15.90 -38.12
CA SER A 98 -11.67 15.85 -38.75
C SER A 98 -12.55 14.75 -38.13
N SER A 99 -11.98 13.58 -37.87
CA SER A 99 -12.70 12.45 -37.26
C SER A 99 -13.13 12.74 -35.82
N ILE A 100 -12.26 13.39 -35.03
CA ILE A 100 -12.57 13.82 -33.66
C ILE A 100 -13.71 14.84 -33.68
N VAL A 101 -13.59 15.88 -34.50
CA VAL A 101 -14.63 16.93 -34.64
C VAL A 101 -15.97 16.33 -35.05
N LYS A 102 -15.97 15.42 -36.03
CA LYS A 102 -17.19 14.73 -36.47
C LYS A 102 -17.85 13.96 -35.32
N LYS A 103 -17.07 13.21 -34.53
CA LYS A 103 -17.60 12.47 -33.38
C LYS A 103 -18.14 13.38 -32.28
N VAL A 104 -17.47 14.49 -31.99
CA VAL A 104 -17.94 15.49 -31.01
C VAL A 104 -19.24 16.14 -31.46
N VAL A 105 -19.35 16.51 -32.74
CA VAL A 105 -20.57 17.09 -33.32
C VAL A 105 -21.72 16.08 -33.32
N GLU A 106 -21.47 14.83 -33.72
CA GLU A 106 -22.50 13.78 -33.65
C GLU A 106 -22.96 13.50 -32.22
N TYR A 107 -22.02 13.47 -31.27
CA TYR A 107 -22.34 13.30 -29.86
C TYR A 107 -23.20 14.45 -29.33
N GLY A 108 -22.87 15.70 -29.71
CA GLY A 108 -23.65 16.89 -29.42
C GLY A 108 -25.06 16.86 -29.98
N LYS A 109 -25.22 16.41 -31.23
CA LYS A 109 -26.55 16.23 -31.85
C LYS A 109 -27.41 15.23 -31.10
N ARG A 110 -26.82 14.16 -30.57
CA ARG A 110 -27.53 13.15 -29.77
C ARG A 110 -27.81 13.62 -28.34
N HIS A 111 -27.02 14.57 -27.83
CA HIS A 111 -27.13 15.08 -26.46
C HIS A 111 -27.01 16.62 -26.42
N PRO A 112 -28.06 17.34 -26.87
CA PRO A 112 -28.01 18.79 -27.09
C PRO A 112 -27.68 19.61 -25.84
N ASN A 113 -27.94 19.07 -24.64
CA ASN A 113 -27.68 19.74 -23.36
C ASN A 113 -26.40 19.29 -22.63
N ARG A 114 -25.60 18.37 -23.19
CA ARG A 114 -24.42 17.78 -22.51
C ARG A 114 -23.08 18.40 -22.90
N LEU A 115 -22.99 19.18 -23.99
CA LEU A 115 -21.73 19.81 -24.42
C LEU A 115 -21.28 20.98 -23.52
N ASN A 116 -22.21 21.60 -22.79
CA ASN A 116 -21.94 22.72 -21.87
C ASN A 116 -22.26 22.40 -20.40
N SER A 117 -22.59 21.14 -20.06
CA SER A 117 -22.98 20.77 -18.69
C SER A 117 -21.80 20.13 -17.92
N PRO A 118 -21.46 20.61 -16.71
CA PRO A 118 -20.41 20.01 -15.87
C PRO A 118 -20.72 18.57 -15.39
N GLN A 119 -21.92 18.04 -15.69
CA GLN A 119 -22.41 16.76 -15.15
C GLN A 119 -21.69 15.50 -15.67
N GLY A 120 -20.91 15.58 -16.76
CA GLY A 120 -20.21 14.41 -17.32
C GLY A 120 -18.99 13.94 -16.54
N VAL A 121 -18.32 14.84 -15.81
CA VAL A 121 -17.12 14.51 -15.01
C VAL A 121 -17.46 14.00 -13.60
N ASP A 122 -18.64 14.37 -13.09
CA ASP A 122 -19.09 14.00 -11.75
C ASP A 122 -19.61 12.56 -11.70
N GLU A 123 -20.30 12.07 -12.73
CA GLU A 123 -20.80 10.68 -12.79
C GLU A 123 -19.66 9.64 -12.76
N LEU A 124 -18.49 9.94 -13.36
CA LEU A 124 -17.32 9.06 -13.33
C LEU A 124 -16.59 9.09 -11.97
N SER A 125 -16.57 10.26 -11.31
CA SER A 125 -16.02 10.44 -9.96
C SER A 125 -16.86 9.75 -8.90
N GLN A 126 -18.19 9.79 -9.05
CA GLN A 126 -19.13 9.16 -8.12
C GLN A 126 -19.14 7.63 -8.26
N ALA A 127 -19.03 7.09 -9.48
CA ALA A 127 -18.87 5.65 -9.71
C ALA A 127 -17.60 5.07 -9.05
N SER A 128 -16.49 5.82 -9.06
CA SER A 128 -15.23 5.40 -8.44
C SER A 128 -15.31 5.31 -6.90
N ARG A 129 -16.06 6.22 -6.25
CA ARG A 129 -16.25 6.23 -4.79
C ARG A 129 -17.11 5.06 -4.30
N THR A 130 -18.09 4.64 -5.09
CA THR A 130 -18.95 3.50 -4.76
C THR A 130 -18.15 2.20 -4.80
N ILE A 131 -17.31 2.01 -5.83
CA ILE A 131 -16.45 0.81 -5.96
C ILE A 131 -15.45 0.71 -4.81
N ASN A 132 -14.83 1.83 -4.40
CA ASN A 132 -13.86 1.83 -3.31
C ASN A 132 -14.51 1.48 -1.95
N THR A 133 -15.72 1.98 -1.70
CA THR A 133 -16.47 1.67 -0.47
C THR A 133 -16.87 0.18 -0.40
N TYR A 134 -17.35 -0.39 -1.51
CA TYR A 134 -17.68 -1.83 -1.56
C TYR A 134 -16.43 -2.70 -1.37
N CYS A 135 -15.29 -2.30 -1.94
CA CYS A 135 -14.03 -3.01 -1.78
C CYS A 135 -13.57 -3.03 -0.32
N HIS A 136 -13.64 -1.89 0.37
CA HIS A 136 -13.32 -1.79 1.79
C HIS A 136 -14.26 -2.62 2.68
N CYS A 137 -15.57 -2.62 2.42
CA CYS A 137 -16.54 -3.42 3.17
C CYS A 137 -16.28 -4.93 3.01
N VAL A 138 -16.01 -5.40 1.80
CA VAL A 138 -15.71 -6.82 1.55
C VAL A 138 -14.41 -7.23 2.24
N LEU A 139 -13.37 -6.38 2.21
CA LEU A 139 -12.10 -6.65 2.88
C LEU A 139 -12.28 -6.75 4.41
N MET A 140 -13.08 -5.86 5.01
CA MET A 140 -13.40 -5.88 6.44
C MET A 140 -14.19 -7.14 6.83
N ILE A 141 -15.17 -7.55 6.02
CA ILE A 141 -15.93 -8.78 6.28
C ILE A 141 -15.01 -10.00 6.22
N MET A 142 -14.11 -10.08 5.24
CA MET A 142 -13.15 -11.20 5.13
C MET A 142 -12.16 -11.24 6.31
N LEU A 143 -11.69 -10.08 6.78
CA LEU A 143 -10.85 -9.97 7.98
C LEU A 143 -11.59 -10.41 9.24
N LEU A 144 -12.84 -9.99 9.42
CA LEU A 144 -13.68 -10.41 10.54
C LEU A 144 -13.96 -11.91 10.52
N LEU A 145 -14.29 -12.49 9.36
CA LEU A 145 -14.48 -13.93 9.20
C LEU A 145 -13.19 -14.72 9.46
N GLY A 146 -12.04 -14.19 9.04
CA GLY A 146 -10.72 -14.76 9.33
C GLY A 146 -10.38 -14.77 10.82
N LEU A 147 -10.62 -13.65 11.51
CA LEU A 147 -10.42 -13.54 12.95
C LEU A 147 -11.40 -14.44 13.73
N LEU A 148 -12.66 -14.54 13.29
CA LEU A 148 -13.65 -15.42 13.91
C LEU A 148 -13.24 -16.89 13.76
N ARG A 149 -12.71 -17.30 12.59
CA ARG A 149 -12.16 -18.64 12.39
C ARG A 149 -10.95 -18.90 13.27
N ALA A 150 -10.01 -17.95 13.35
CA ALA A 150 -8.84 -18.09 14.21
C ALA A 150 -9.23 -18.21 15.69
N PHE A 151 -10.20 -17.41 16.12
CA PHE A 151 -10.74 -17.46 17.48
C PHE A 151 -11.45 -18.79 17.76
N MET A 152 -12.26 -19.28 16.84
CA MET A 152 -12.92 -20.60 16.95
C MET A 152 -11.91 -21.75 16.98
N GLN A 153 -10.81 -21.65 16.24
CA GLN A 153 -9.76 -22.67 16.23
C GLN A 153 -8.98 -22.70 17.55
N GLU A 154 -8.69 -21.54 18.13
CA GLU A 154 -8.03 -21.44 19.44
C GLU A 154 -8.97 -21.87 20.59
N TYR A 155 -10.26 -21.58 20.46
CA TYR A 155 -11.30 -22.07 21.38
C TYR A 155 -11.42 -23.61 21.36
N GLN A 156 -11.35 -24.23 20.18
CA GLN A 156 -11.33 -25.70 20.09
C GLN A 156 -10.04 -26.31 20.65
N ARG A 157 -8.88 -25.65 20.47
CA ARG A 157 -7.61 -26.11 21.07
C ARG A 157 -7.65 -26.08 22.60
N THR A 158 -8.18 -25.01 23.19
CA THR A 158 -8.31 -24.89 24.65
C THR A 158 -9.29 -25.91 25.23
N LEU A 159 -10.39 -26.21 24.52
CA LEU A 159 -11.30 -27.30 24.90
C LEU A 159 -10.62 -28.68 24.84
N ALA A 160 -9.84 -28.96 23.79
CA ALA A 160 -9.10 -30.23 23.66
C ALA A 160 -8.01 -30.39 24.74
N ALA A 161 -7.31 -29.31 25.11
CA ALA A 161 -6.30 -29.33 26.17
C ALA A 161 -6.91 -29.69 27.53
N ASN A 162 -8.06 -29.10 27.88
CA ASN A 162 -8.74 -29.39 29.15
C ASN A 162 -9.35 -30.80 29.22
N ALA A 163 -9.72 -31.39 28.08
CA ALA A 163 -10.22 -32.77 28.03
C ALA A 163 -9.12 -33.82 28.26
N THR A 164 -7.85 -33.47 28.04
CA THR A 164 -6.71 -34.40 28.17
C THR A 164 -6.15 -34.42 29.60
N SER A 165 -6.39 -33.37 30.40
CA SER A 165 -5.94 -33.25 31.80
C SER A 165 -6.80 -34.01 32.82
N SER A 166 -7.92 -34.62 32.43
CA SER A 166 -8.83 -35.32 33.33
C SER A 166 -8.66 -36.85 33.40
N SER A 167 -7.67 -37.43 32.69
CA SER A 167 -7.49 -38.89 32.59
C SER A 167 -6.24 -39.47 33.28
N SER A 168 -5.46 -38.68 34.03
CA SER A 168 -4.25 -39.16 34.71
C SER A 168 -4.27 -38.93 36.23
N THR A 169 -5.11 -39.66 36.95
CA THR A 169 -5.00 -39.85 38.41
C THR A 169 -5.17 -41.32 38.78
N SER A 170 -4.11 -42.10 38.64
CA SER A 170 -3.86 -43.23 39.53
C SER A 170 -2.37 -43.59 39.52
N SER A 171 -1.84 -43.87 40.72
CA SER A 171 -0.52 -44.46 41.03
C SER A 171 0.50 -43.50 41.66
N SER A 172 0.57 -43.52 42.99
CA SER A 172 1.76 -43.29 43.83
C SER A 172 1.41 -43.76 45.25
N ALA A 173 1.76 -44.98 45.67
CA ALA A 173 3.08 -45.43 46.13
C ALA A 173 3.51 -44.78 47.46
N SER A 174 3.18 -45.43 48.58
CA SER A 174 3.66 -45.11 49.93
C SER A 174 4.83 -46.02 50.32
N GLY A 175 6.06 -45.51 50.19
CA GLY A 175 7.28 -46.13 50.72
C GLY A 175 7.73 -45.41 51.99
N HIS A 176 7.71 -46.12 53.11
CA HIS A 176 8.18 -45.68 54.42
C HIS A 176 9.69 -45.94 54.55
N PRO A 177 10.53 -45.02 55.07
CA PRO A 177 11.90 -45.35 55.45
C PRO A 177 12.00 -45.61 56.96
N PRO A 178 13.02 -46.38 57.41
CA PRO A 178 13.26 -46.69 58.81
C PRO A 178 14.23 -45.69 59.45
N TYR A 179 14.05 -45.41 60.74
CA TYR A 179 15.11 -44.90 61.61
C TYR A 179 15.04 -45.62 62.96
N HIS A 180 16.19 -46.23 63.30
CA HIS A 180 16.73 -46.68 64.59
C HIS A 180 15.82 -47.25 65.67
#